data_AF-A0A7S1HRE9-F1
#
_entry.id   AF-A0A7S1HRE9-F1
#
_cell.length_a   1.000
_cell.length_b   1.000
_cell.length_c   1.000
_cell.angle_alpha   90.00
_cell.angle_beta   90.00
_cell.angle_gamma   90.00
#
_symmetry.space_group_name_H-M   'P 1'
#
loop_
_entity.id
_entity.type
_entity.pdbx_description
1 polymer ?
#
loop_
_entity_poly.entity_id
_entity_poly.type
_entity_poly.pdbx_seq_one_letter_code
_entity_poly.pdbx_strand_id
1 'polypeptide(L)'
;GFSGRMPCAELADAIVQFGRATMENAIKAVEENQKWQARVVYGDTDSIFVHLPGRSREEAFRIGDEIASEVTSMNPSPVFLKFEKVYHPCILVTKKRYVGYAYESRNQRKPVFDAKGIETIRRDSCPAVSKLLERSLRTLFESKDLSLVKSYLQKQWEKIYKSKTSIQDFIFAKEVRLGTYSAKASVVP
;
A
#
# COMPACT_ATOMS: atom_id res chain seq x y z
N GLY A 1 23.31 20.62 10.77
CA GLY A 1 23.79 19.66 9.75
C GLY A 1 23.58 18.26 10.26
N PHE A 2 23.25 17.31 9.39
CA PHE A 2 23.17 15.90 9.76
C PHE A 2 24.58 15.42 10.15
N SER A 3 24.74 14.89 11.37
CA SER A 3 26.07 14.58 11.94
C SER A 3 26.54 13.18 11.55
N GLY A 4 27.02 13.03 10.31
CA GLY A 4 27.80 11.85 9.91
C GLY A 4 29.29 12.07 10.23
N ARG A 5 30.02 11.01 10.62
CA ARG A 5 31.47 11.09 10.87
C ARG A 5 32.31 11.14 9.58
N MET A 6 31.79 10.60 8.48
CA MET A 6 32.45 10.54 7.16
C MET A 6 31.36 10.49 6.05
N PRO A 7 30.61 11.58 5.83
CA PRO A 7 29.60 11.61 4.77
C PRO A 7 30.27 11.72 3.39
N CYS A 8 29.77 10.96 2.41
CA CYS A 8 30.11 11.11 1.00
C CYS A 8 28.80 11.25 0.22
N ALA A 9 28.47 12.48 -0.16
CA ALA A 9 27.20 12.80 -0.80
C ALA A 9 27.15 12.25 -2.22
N GLU A 10 28.28 12.31 -2.93
CA GLU A 10 28.43 11.86 -4.32
C GLU A 10 28.16 10.35 -4.43
N LEU A 11 28.64 9.56 -3.47
CA LEU A 11 28.36 8.13 -3.43
C LEU A 11 26.88 7.85 -3.17
N ALA A 12 26.25 8.59 -2.25
CA ALA A 12 24.83 8.44 -1.97
C ALA A 12 23.97 8.80 -3.20
N ASP A 13 24.30 9.89 -3.89
CA ASP A 13 23.62 10.32 -5.10
C ASP A 13 23.76 9.29 -6.23
N ALA A 14 24.96 8.72 -6.41
CA ALA A 14 25.19 7.65 -7.36
C ALA A 14 24.30 6.42 -7.06
N ILE A 15 24.23 5.99 -5.79
CA ILE A 15 23.39 4.86 -5.37
C ILE A 15 21.91 5.11 -5.68
N VAL A 16 21.39 6.30 -5.32
CA VAL A 16 19.99 6.66 -5.57
C VAL A 16 19.70 6.73 -7.07
N GLN A 17 20.61 7.30 -7.86
CA GLN A 17 20.47 7.39 -9.30
C GLN A 17 20.47 6.01 -9.98
N PHE A 18 21.35 5.10 -9.56
CA PHE A 18 21.35 3.73 -10.05
C PHE A 18 20.07 2.98 -9.67
N GLY A 19 19.60 3.11 -8.43
CA GLY A 19 18.32 2.51 -8.01
C GLY A 19 17.14 2.99 -8.86
N ARG A 20 17.08 4.30 -9.14
CA ARG A 20 16.07 4.88 -10.02
C ARG A 20 16.17 4.35 -11.45
N ALA A 21 17.36 4.35 -12.04
CA ALA A 21 17.58 3.86 -13.39
C ALA A 21 17.20 2.38 -13.55
N THR A 22 17.55 1.54 -12.56
CA THR A 22 17.16 0.12 -12.53
C THR A 22 15.64 -0.06 -12.50
N MET A 23 14.92 0.74 -11.69
CA MET A 23 13.46 0.71 -11.68
C MET A 23 12.87 1.17 -13.03
N GLU A 24 13.35 2.28 -13.58
CA GLU A 24 12.87 2.82 -14.86
C GLU A 24 13.09 1.81 -16.02
N ASN A 25 14.21 1.09 -16.01
CA ASN A 25 14.48 0.02 -16.98
C ASN A 25 13.54 -1.18 -16.79
N ALA A 26 13.24 -1.57 -15.54
CA ALA A 26 12.27 -2.62 -15.26
C ALA A 26 10.86 -2.23 -15.74
N ILE A 27 10.45 -0.97 -15.54
CA ILE A 27 9.17 -0.46 -16.03
C ILE A 27 9.10 -0.55 -17.55
N LYS A 28 10.13 -0.09 -18.26
CA LYS A 28 10.20 -0.16 -19.73
C LYS A 28 10.08 -1.60 -20.22
N ALA A 29 10.83 -2.53 -19.65
CA ALA A 29 10.77 -3.94 -20.05
C ALA A 29 9.38 -4.56 -19.87
N VAL A 30 8.66 -4.18 -18.79
CA VAL A 30 7.28 -4.63 -18.56
C VAL A 30 6.30 -4.05 -19.58
N GLU A 31 6.42 -2.76 -19.90
CA GLU A 31 5.48 -2.07 -20.79
C GLU A 31 5.75 -2.34 -22.29
N GLU A 32 7.00 -2.57 -22.69
CA GLU A 32 7.38 -2.86 -24.07
C GLU A 32 7.05 -4.30 -24.49
N ASN A 33 6.95 -5.22 -23.53
CA ASN A 33 6.63 -6.62 -23.82
C ASN A 33 5.13 -6.81 -24.11
N GLN A 34 4.81 -6.84 -25.41
CA GLN A 34 3.44 -6.98 -25.92
C GLN A 34 2.74 -8.28 -25.48
N LYS A 35 3.49 -9.34 -25.10
CA LYS A 35 2.90 -10.62 -24.67
C LYS A 35 2.16 -10.49 -23.35
N TRP A 36 2.66 -9.67 -22.43
CA TRP A 36 2.08 -9.51 -21.10
C TRP A 36 0.84 -8.60 -21.11
N GLN A 37 0.73 -7.69 -22.09
CA GLN A 37 -0.34 -6.68 -22.16
C GLN A 37 -0.50 -5.95 -20.82
N ALA A 38 0.63 -5.60 -20.22
CA ALA A 38 0.75 -5.08 -18.87
C ALA A 38 0.92 -3.57 -18.88
N ARG A 39 0.53 -2.91 -17.77
CA ARG A 39 0.83 -1.49 -17.53
C ARG A 39 1.32 -1.29 -16.11
N VAL A 40 2.38 -0.52 -15.92
CA VAL A 40 2.79 -0.15 -14.56
C VAL A 40 1.90 1.00 -14.06
N VAL A 41 1.24 0.80 -12.92
CA VAL A 41 0.28 1.77 -12.37
C VAL A 41 0.79 2.47 -11.11
N TYR A 42 1.81 1.92 -10.47
CA TYR A 42 2.42 2.50 -9.29
C TYR A 42 3.87 2.01 -9.15
N GLY A 43 4.74 2.83 -8.57
CA GLY A 43 6.09 2.46 -8.19
C GLY A 43 6.55 3.27 -6.99
N ASP A 44 7.24 2.62 -6.05
CA ASP A 44 7.80 3.24 -4.85
C ASP A 44 9.17 2.64 -4.53
N THR A 45 10.21 3.41 -4.83
CA THR A 45 11.65 3.17 -4.57
C THR A 45 12.24 1.84 -5.07
N ASP A 46 11.70 0.72 -4.65
CA ASP A 46 12.14 -0.65 -4.93
C ASP A 46 11.00 -1.58 -5.40
N SER A 47 9.76 -1.06 -5.46
CA SER A 47 8.58 -1.82 -5.86
C SER A 47 7.89 -1.21 -7.08
N ILE A 48 7.34 -2.07 -7.94
CA ILE A 48 6.47 -1.69 -9.07
C ILE A 48 5.18 -2.50 -9.02
N PHE A 49 4.06 -1.87 -9.36
CA PHE A 49 2.75 -2.48 -9.41
C PHE A 49 2.33 -2.58 -10.86
N VAL A 50 2.14 -3.81 -11.30
CA VAL A 50 1.78 -4.12 -12.68
C VAL A 50 0.29 -4.47 -12.74
N HIS A 51 -0.46 -3.71 -13.54
CA HIS A 51 -1.86 -3.97 -13.81
C HIS A 51 -2.00 -4.86 -15.05
N LEU A 52 -2.68 -6.00 -14.86
CA LEU A 52 -2.94 -7.01 -15.89
C LEU A 52 -4.45 -7.07 -16.17
N PRO A 53 -4.98 -6.27 -17.11
CA PRO A 53 -6.41 -6.18 -17.35
C PRO A 53 -6.96 -7.50 -17.91
N GLY A 54 -8.07 -7.98 -17.35
CA GLY A 54 -8.77 -9.17 -17.82
C GLY A 54 -8.09 -10.50 -17.50
N ARG A 55 -6.96 -10.50 -16.76
CA ARG A 55 -6.25 -11.73 -16.37
C ARG A 55 -6.79 -12.31 -15.07
N SER A 56 -6.80 -13.64 -14.98
CA SER A 56 -7.09 -14.33 -13.74
C SER A 56 -5.95 -14.16 -12.73
N ARG A 57 -6.21 -14.46 -11.45
CA ARG A 57 -5.17 -14.43 -10.43
C ARG A 57 -4.06 -15.45 -10.74
N GLU A 58 -4.43 -16.62 -11.23
CA GLU A 58 -3.51 -17.69 -11.59
C GLU A 58 -2.60 -17.27 -12.76
N GLU A 59 -3.16 -16.61 -13.78
CA GLU A 59 -2.37 -16.00 -14.86
C GLU A 59 -1.46 -14.87 -14.34
N ALA A 60 -1.94 -14.04 -13.41
CA ALA A 60 -1.16 -12.96 -12.83
C ALA A 60 0.06 -13.47 -12.06
N PHE A 61 -0.05 -14.59 -11.34
CA PHE A 61 1.10 -15.25 -10.72
C PHE A 61 2.12 -15.72 -11.76
N ARG A 62 1.67 -16.37 -12.84
CA ARG A 62 2.57 -16.83 -13.91
C ARG A 62 3.32 -15.67 -14.57
N ILE A 63 2.58 -14.62 -14.96
CA ILE A 63 3.16 -13.42 -15.60
C ILE A 63 4.09 -12.69 -14.62
N GLY A 64 3.74 -12.64 -13.33
CA GLY A 64 4.59 -12.05 -12.29
C GLY A 64 5.95 -12.76 -12.17
N ASP A 65 5.96 -14.09 -12.20
CA ASP A 65 7.19 -14.88 -12.18
C ASP A 65 8.03 -14.69 -13.46
N GLU A 66 7.38 -14.61 -14.63
CA GLU A 66 8.05 -14.32 -15.91
C GLU A 66 8.72 -12.93 -15.89
N ILE A 67 7.98 -11.90 -15.44
CA ILE A 67 8.50 -10.53 -15.30
C ILE A 67 9.70 -10.52 -14.35
N ALA A 68 9.58 -11.17 -13.19
CA ALA A 68 10.66 -11.21 -12.21
C ALA A 68 11.92 -11.88 -12.75
N SER A 69 11.77 -12.99 -13.48
CA SER A 69 12.88 -13.70 -14.12
C SER A 69 13.55 -12.85 -15.21
N GLU A 70 12.76 -12.26 -16.12
CA GLU A 70 13.27 -11.42 -17.20
C GLU A 70 14.02 -10.22 -16.63
N VAL A 71 13.41 -9.47 -15.72
CA VAL A 71 14.02 -8.28 -15.12
C VAL A 71 15.28 -8.63 -14.33
N THR A 72 15.29 -9.75 -13.61
CA THR A 72 16.50 -10.22 -12.92
C THR A 72 17.63 -10.52 -13.92
N SER A 73 17.33 -11.17 -15.04
CA SER A 73 18.34 -11.51 -16.06
C SER A 73 18.97 -10.29 -16.76
N MET A 74 18.25 -9.17 -16.82
CA MET A 74 18.76 -7.91 -17.38
C MET A 74 19.73 -7.17 -16.44
N ASN A 75 19.84 -7.58 -15.18
CA ASN A 75 20.63 -6.88 -14.17
C ASN A 75 21.84 -7.72 -13.74
N PRO A 76 22.97 -7.07 -13.36
CA PRO A 76 24.14 -7.78 -12.88
C PRO A 76 23.88 -8.38 -11.49
N SER A 77 24.49 -9.54 -11.22
CA SER A 77 24.54 -10.10 -9.86
C SER A 77 25.17 -9.07 -8.89
N PRO A 78 24.62 -8.85 -7.69
CA PRO A 78 23.58 -9.63 -7.00
C PRO A 78 22.16 -9.05 -7.12
N VAL A 79 21.89 -8.16 -8.07
CA VAL A 79 20.58 -7.52 -8.22
C VAL A 79 19.56 -8.55 -8.73
N PHE A 80 18.47 -8.74 -7.99
CA PHE A 80 17.37 -9.61 -8.38
C PHE A 80 16.03 -8.97 -8.06
N LEU A 81 15.05 -9.17 -8.93
CA LEU A 81 13.67 -8.76 -8.71
C LEU A 81 12.89 -9.95 -8.14
N LYS A 82 12.31 -9.77 -6.95
CA LYS A 82 11.46 -10.78 -6.33
C LYS A 82 10.00 -10.51 -6.64
N PHE A 83 9.31 -11.49 -7.22
CA PHE A 83 7.85 -11.47 -7.24
C PHE A 83 7.31 -11.76 -5.82
N GLU A 84 6.54 -10.83 -5.26
CA GLU A 84 6.12 -10.90 -3.85
C GLU A 84 4.67 -11.37 -3.67
N LYS A 85 3.71 -10.74 -4.37
CA LYS A 85 2.28 -11.02 -4.20
C LYS A 85 1.42 -10.48 -5.35
N VAL A 86 0.20 -11.01 -5.48
CA VAL A 86 -0.88 -10.46 -6.30
C VAL A 86 -1.93 -9.79 -5.41
N TYR A 87 -2.36 -8.58 -5.76
CA TYR A 87 -3.54 -7.97 -5.14
C TYR A 87 -4.80 -8.22 -5.98
N HIS A 88 -5.84 -8.81 -5.38
CA HIS A 88 -7.13 -9.01 -6.03
C HIS A 88 -8.31 -9.10 -5.02
N PRO A 89 -9.12 -8.05 -4.83
CA PRO A 89 -9.05 -6.70 -5.42
C PRO A 89 -8.02 -5.76 -4.75
N CYS A 90 -7.80 -4.58 -5.34
CA CYS A 90 -6.89 -3.53 -4.87
C CYS A 90 -7.47 -2.13 -5.09
N ILE A 91 -7.16 -1.18 -4.20
CA ILE A 91 -7.43 0.25 -4.35
C ILE A 91 -6.12 1.02 -4.10
N LEU A 92 -5.71 1.82 -5.08
CA LEU A 92 -4.60 2.75 -4.96
C LEU A 92 -5.19 4.16 -4.74
N VAL A 93 -4.96 4.74 -3.56
CA VAL A 93 -5.53 6.06 -3.21
C VAL A 93 -4.54 7.16 -3.60
N THR A 94 -3.34 7.13 -3.02
CA THR A 94 -2.23 8.04 -3.36
C THR A 94 -0.89 7.34 -3.08
N LYS A 95 0.23 8.04 -3.31
CA LYS A 95 1.56 7.52 -2.96
C LYS A 95 1.61 7.09 -1.50
N LYS A 96 2.12 5.88 -1.26
CA LYS A 96 2.20 5.23 0.06
C LYS A 96 0.84 5.00 0.74
N ARG A 97 -0.28 5.12 0.03
CA ARG A 97 -1.63 4.92 0.53
C ARG A 97 -2.43 4.00 -0.39
N TYR A 98 -2.47 2.72 -0.06
CA TYR A 98 -3.17 1.70 -0.82
C TYR A 98 -3.65 0.55 0.05
N VAL A 99 -4.62 -0.21 -0.44
CA VAL A 99 -5.20 -1.35 0.27
C VAL A 99 -5.68 -2.40 -0.70
N GLY A 100 -5.52 -3.68 -0.35
CA GLY A 100 -5.97 -4.77 -1.18
C GLY A 100 -5.99 -6.11 -0.46
N TYR A 101 -6.57 -7.09 -1.13
CA TYR A 101 -6.48 -8.50 -0.75
C TYR A 101 -5.26 -9.12 -1.42
N ALA A 102 -4.21 -9.33 -0.62
CA ALA A 102 -2.94 -9.89 -1.05
C ALA A 102 -2.97 -11.42 -1.04
N TYR A 103 -2.42 -12.00 -2.11
CA TYR A 103 -2.14 -13.42 -2.25
C TYR A 103 -0.63 -13.58 -2.52
N GLU A 104 0.06 -14.28 -1.63
CA GLU A 104 1.51 -14.48 -1.69
C GLU A 104 1.87 -15.82 -2.34
N SER A 105 0.90 -16.73 -2.49
CA SER A 105 1.09 -17.98 -3.23
C SER A 105 -0.12 -18.37 -4.07
N ARG A 106 0.13 -19.12 -5.14
CA ARG A 106 -0.91 -19.61 -6.07
C ARG A 106 -1.98 -20.45 -5.38
N ASN A 107 -1.59 -21.19 -4.34
CA ASN A 107 -2.49 -22.10 -3.61
C ASN A 107 -3.23 -21.40 -2.46
N GLN A 108 -2.95 -20.12 -2.20
CA GLN A 108 -3.59 -19.37 -1.13
C GLN A 108 -5.06 -19.09 -1.45
N ARG A 109 -5.96 -19.73 -0.69
CA ARG A 109 -7.41 -19.54 -0.85
C ARG A 109 -7.92 -18.27 -0.17
N LYS A 110 -7.44 -17.98 1.04
CA LYS A 110 -7.88 -16.82 1.83
C LYS A 110 -6.90 -15.67 1.65
N PRO A 111 -7.33 -14.47 1.23
CA PRO A 111 -6.44 -13.33 1.11
C PRO A 111 -5.98 -12.81 2.47
N VAL A 112 -4.86 -12.11 2.47
CA VAL A 112 -4.44 -11.24 3.57
C VAL A 112 -4.95 -9.83 3.26
N PHE A 113 -5.67 -9.20 4.21
CA PHE A 113 -6.01 -7.78 4.09
C PHE A 113 -4.77 -6.96 4.36
N ASP A 114 -4.20 -6.38 3.31
CA ASP A 114 -2.99 -5.60 3.40
C ASP A 114 -3.30 -4.14 3.10
N ALA A 115 -2.96 -3.28 4.06
CA ALA A 115 -3.25 -1.87 4.07
C ALA A 115 -1.98 -1.09 4.35
N LYS A 116 -1.62 -0.15 3.47
CA LYS A 116 -0.46 0.73 3.63
C LYS A 116 -0.91 2.18 3.69
N GLY A 117 -0.47 2.90 4.73
CA GLY A 117 -0.68 4.34 4.92
C GLY A 117 -2.12 4.84 5.06
N ILE A 118 -3.12 3.96 4.99
CA ILE A 118 -4.53 4.29 5.23
C ILE A 118 -4.87 4.23 6.73
N GLU A 119 -5.99 4.85 7.09
CA GLU A 119 -6.45 5.09 8.47
C GLU A 119 -6.70 3.79 9.26
N THR A 120 -6.77 2.63 8.61
CA THR A 120 -6.88 1.34 9.30
C THR A 120 -5.64 0.98 10.11
N ILE A 121 -4.46 1.46 9.73
CA ILE A 121 -3.19 1.16 10.42
C ILE A 121 -2.55 2.36 11.12
N ARG A 122 -3.09 3.57 10.91
CA ARG A 122 -2.57 4.79 11.54
C ARG A 122 -3.12 4.92 12.96
N ARG A 123 -2.28 5.44 13.87
CA ARG A 123 -2.61 5.62 15.30
C ARG A 123 -3.04 7.04 15.67
N ASP A 124 -3.10 7.94 14.70
CA ASP A 124 -3.42 9.36 14.90
C ASP A 124 -4.94 9.66 14.92
N SER A 125 -5.77 8.64 14.65
CA SER A 125 -7.23 8.70 14.70
C SER A 125 -7.78 7.77 15.78
N CYS A 126 -9.06 7.92 16.13
CA CYS A 126 -9.69 7.05 17.12
C CYS A 126 -10.00 5.65 16.53
N PRO A 127 -10.03 4.59 17.37
CA PRO A 127 -10.28 3.21 16.91
C PRO A 127 -11.56 3.03 16.10
N ALA A 128 -12.60 3.84 16.33
CA ALA A 128 -13.83 3.81 15.55
C ALA A 128 -13.57 4.00 14.05
N VAL A 129 -12.69 4.94 13.67
CA VAL A 129 -12.38 5.23 12.26
C VAL A 129 -11.74 4.01 11.59
N SER A 130 -10.71 3.45 12.20
CA SER A 130 -10.01 2.28 11.67
C SER A 130 -10.94 1.08 11.51
N LYS A 131 -11.77 0.79 12.52
CA LYS A 131 -12.75 -0.31 12.51
C LYS A 131 -13.82 -0.13 11.42
N LEU A 132 -14.41 1.07 11.31
CA LEU A 132 -15.42 1.37 10.30
C LEU A 132 -14.84 1.26 8.88
N LEU A 133 -13.65 1.83 8.66
CA LEU A 133 -13.00 1.81 7.36
C LEU A 133 -12.64 0.38 6.95
N GLU A 134 -12.00 -0.40 7.84
CA GLU A 134 -11.64 -1.78 7.54
C GLU A 134 -12.88 -2.62 7.21
N ARG A 135 -13.95 -2.53 8.01
CA ARG A 135 -15.16 -3.30 7.75
C ARG A 135 -15.84 -2.90 6.43
N SER A 136 -15.82 -1.60 6.11
CA SER A 136 -16.36 -1.08 4.84
C SER A 136 -15.57 -1.59 3.64
N LEU A 137 -14.23 -1.58 3.72
CA LEU A 137 -13.36 -2.09 2.66
C LEU A 137 -13.50 -3.60 2.46
N ARG A 138 -13.55 -4.38 3.55
CA ARG A 138 -13.81 -5.82 3.48
C ARG A 138 -15.16 -6.12 2.83
N THR A 139 -16.21 -5.41 3.25
CA THR A 139 -17.55 -5.53 2.65
C THR A 139 -17.49 -5.24 1.15
N LEU A 140 -16.84 -4.14 0.75
CA LEU A 140 -16.68 -3.78 -0.66
C LEU A 140 -15.91 -4.85 -1.45
N PHE A 141 -14.83 -5.40 -0.89
CA PHE A 141 -14.00 -6.40 -1.58
C PHE A 141 -14.70 -7.76 -1.73
N GLU A 142 -15.50 -8.14 -0.74
CA GLU A 142 -16.21 -9.42 -0.72
C GLU A 142 -17.50 -9.38 -1.53
N SER A 143 -18.32 -8.34 -1.35
CA SER A 143 -19.64 -8.26 -2.00
C SER A 143 -19.62 -7.57 -3.36
N LYS A 144 -18.64 -6.68 -3.59
CA LYS A 144 -18.61 -5.75 -4.73
C LYS A 144 -19.88 -4.89 -4.85
N ASP A 145 -20.61 -4.71 -3.75
CA ASP A 145 -21.87 -3.95 -3.70
C ASP A 145 -21.75 -2.74 -2.76
N LEU A 146 -21.81 -1.56 -3.37
CA LEU A 146 -21.76 -0.27 -2.66
C LEU A 146 -23.01 -0.03 -1.79
N SER A 147 -24.13 -0.65 -2.09
CA SER A 147 -25.38 -0.52 -1.32
C SER A 147 -25.22 -1.11 0.08
N LEU A 148 -24.51 -2.24 0.20
CA LEU A 148 -24.21 -2.87 1.48
C LEU A 148 -23.27 -2.01 2.32
N VAL A 149 -22.26 -1.41 1.69
CA VAL A 149 -21.33 -0.48 2.35
C VAL A 149 -22.08 0.74 2.87
N LYS A 150 -22.93 1.35 2.04
CA LYS A 150 -23.79 2.49 2.41
C LYS A 150 -24.68 2.15 3.60
N SER A 151 -25.40 1.02 3.54
CA SER A 151 -26.28 0.57 4.63
C SER A 151 -25.51 0.35 5.93
N TYR A 152 -24.31 -0.24 5.85
CA TYR A 152 -23.44 -0.42 7.01
C TYR A 152 -23.04 0.92 7.64
N LEU A 153 -22.57 1.88 6.83
CA LEU A 153 -22.15 3.19 7.31
C LEU A 153 -23.30 3.97 7.95
N GLN A 154 -24.47 4.02 7.31
CA GLN A 154 -25.66 4.68 7.85
C GLN A 154 -26.04 4.11 9.22
N LYS A 155 -26.02 2.78 9.38
CA LYS A 155 -26.27 2.12 10.67
C LYS A 155 -25.23 2.48 11.73
N GLN A 156 -23.95 2.59 11.37
CA GLN A 156 -22.93 3.00 12.34
C GLN A 156 -23.12 4.47 12.77
N TRP A 157 -23.39 5.37 11.83
CA TRP A 157 -23.64 6.78 12.14
C TRP A 157 -24.89 6.96 13.02
N GLU A 158 -25.96 6.21 12.78
CA GLU A 158 -27.12 6.22 13.67
C GLU A 158 -26.80 5.75 15.10
N LYS A 159 -25.95 4.72 15.25
CA LYS A 159 -25.52 4.27 16.58
C LYS A 159 -24.75 5.36 17.31
N ILE A 160 -23.85 6.06 16.60
CA ILE A 160 -23.08 7.18 17.15
C ILE A 160 -24.03 8.30 17.59
N TYR A 161 -24.97 8.69 16.72
CA TYR A 161 -25.94 9.75 17.03
C TYR A 161 -26.83 9.40 18.23
N LYS A 162 -27.23 8.13 18.36
CA LYS A 162 -28.01 7.60 19.48
C LYS A 162 -27.17 7.30 20.73
N SER A 163 -25.86 7.63 20.73
CA SER A 163 -24.92 7.32 21.82
C SER A 163 -24.86 5.84 22.20
N LYS A 164 -25.12 4.94 21.24
CA LYS A 164 -25.06 3.47 21.40
C LYS A 164 -23.69 2.91 20.97
N THR A 165 -22.61 3.56 21.37
CA THR A 165 -21.24 3.18 21.05
C THR A 165 -20.34 3.24 22.28
N SER A 166 -19.28 2.42 22.31
CA SER A 166 -18.32 2.45 23.42
C SER A 166 -17.46 3.70 23.35
N ILE A 167 -17.31 4.42 24.46
CA ILE A 167 -16.43 5.59 24.57
C ILE A 167 -14.96 5.20 24.27
N GLN A 168 -14.57 3.96 24.56
CA GLN A 168 -13.22 3.46 24.30
C GLN A 168 -12.84 3.55 22.81
N ASP A 169 -13.82 3.44 21.91
CA ASP A 169 -13.57 3.54 20.46
C ASP A 169 -13.33 4.99 19.98
N PHE A 170 -13.55 5.99 20.86
CA PHE A 170 -13.39 7.42 20.58
C PHE A 170 -12.18 8.03 21.30
N ILE A 171 -11.35 7.21 21.94
CA ILE A 171 -10.12 7.67 22.60
C ILE A 171 -9.05 7.96 21.54
N PHE A 172 -8.43 9.14 21.64
CA PHE A 172 -7.25 9.50 20.86
C PHE A 172 -5.99 9.22 21.66
N ALA A 173 -4.95 8.70 20.99
CA ALA A 173 -3.63 8.49 21.58
C ALA A 173 -2.57 9.14 20.68
N LYS A 174 -1.91 10.19 21.16
CA LYS A 174 -0.83 10.89 20.46
C LYS A 174 0.38 11.04 21.37
N GLU A 175 1.58 10.92 20.79
CA GLU A 175 2.83 11.18 21.49
C GLU A 175 2.92 12.68 21.85
N VAL A 176 3.24 12.97 23.11
CA VAL A 176 3.41 14.35 23.59
C VAL A 176 4.91 14.65 23.73
N ARG A 177 5.42 15.63 22.98
CA ARG A 177 6.83 16.04 22.97
C ARG A 177 7.03 17.35 23.74
N LEU A 178 6.78 17.28 25.04
CA LEU A 178 6.92 18.41 25.96
C LEU A 178 8.28 19.10 25.79
N GLY A 179 8.30 20.43 25.80
CA GLY A 179 9.52 21.24 25.66
C GLY A 179 10.01 21.47 24.22
N THR A 180 9.44 20.77 23.22
CA THR A 180 9.80 20.96 21.79
C THR A 180 8.71 21.65 20.97
N TYR A 181 7.56 21.92 21.59
CA TYR A 181 6.46 22.61 20.93
C TYR A 181 6.82 24.07 20.66
N SER A 182 6.58 24.52 19.43
CA SER A 182 6.56 25.95 19.13
C SER A 182 5.45 26.63 19.93
N ALA A 183 5.68 27.86 20.41
CA ALA A 183 4.66 28.65 21.12
C ALA A 183 3.39 28.92 20.29
N LYS A 184 3.45 28.72 18.97
CA LYS A 184 2.31 28.84 18.04
C LYS A 184 1.60 27.51 17.75
N ALA A 185 2.08 26.39 18.29
CA ALA A 185 1.42 25.11 18.10
C ALA A 185 0.19 25.04 19.01
N SER A 186 -1.00 25.22 18.43
CA SER A 186 -2.25 24.88 19.09
C SER A 186 -2.24 23.40 19.45
N VAL A 187 -2.20 23.10 20.75
CA VAL A 187 -2.33 21.73 21.26
C VAL A 187 -3.78 21.48 21.65
N VAL A 188 -4.59 21.06 20.68
CA VAL A 188 -5.60 20.00 20.81
C VAL A 188 -6.00 19.54 19.39
N PRO A 189 -6.54 18.31 19.21
CA PRO A 189 -7.01 17.81 17.93
C PRO A 189 -7.96 18.76 17.19
#